data_AF-A0A6G0US41-F1
#
_entry.id   AF-A0A6G0US41-F1
#
_cell.length_a   1.000
_cell.length_b   1.000
_cell.length_c   1.000
_cell.angle_alpha   90.00
_cell.angle_beta   90.00
_cell.angle_gamma   90.00
#
_symmetry.space_group_name_H-M   'P 1'
#
loop_
_entity.id
_entity.type
_entity.pdbx_description
1 polymer ?
#
loop_
_entity_poly.entity_id
_entity_poly.type
_entity_poly.pdbx_seq_one_letter_code
_entity_poly.pdbx_strand_id
1 'polypeptide(L)'
;MNVVLYLLHLLVFVSPTLACFGGAQEQVAALRSQLGGDIEIDFSTLNPLIKYPSLLGQFKISFPCDLNCNSFDGLGTPTCRWRNEWTTCGGLGDELDWVRARNSWGRDQGLTIFGTEETATHCYILVGAQQKLPPEHAALLVSDPVQCQEGDGQLQFRFWTSPKTQVRVCTRKPGMGKFYDWCSCPITKGDPGPALVVIPGSIMYTFEIVIEASHFDFDAFGVQGGIVVIDDITYDAPAVYNCRYIPHVDPPIPLSVETCKSIQCNFGDESSIESNRCLERIHGSGWRVSTEATGNLHTGVRLIQEGSFAYAKGVGTKILRFANFEMARQGLLEFCYYIATQNVSLRIYSTINGYNRSMMFESEAISLKPHNWICRQMVLHQGTFDSLEFVAEDIQNGYAYIGLDSIKLVDPQTYSDMCEEQLRSTNTSTSLGVEGFSSFIDPDPDSTVSSIDIRRQKLAGSRVIKINKIKIDRRPSAPKDPFD
;
A
#
# COMPACT_ATOMS: atom_id res chain seq x y z
N MET A 1 12.62 -49.40 56.03
CA MET A 1 12.95 -48.07 56.59
C MET A 1 14.28 -47.64 56.00
N ASN A 2 14.38 -46.43 55.41
CA ASN A 2 15.55 -45.83 54.73
C ASN A 2 15.64 -45.90 53.18
N VAL A 3 14.56 -45.59 52.45
CA VAL A 3 14.69 -45.16 51.03
C VAL A 3 13.71 -44.01 50.65
N VAL A 4 12.65 -43.77 51.43
CA VAL A 4 11.57 -42.82 51.05
C VAL A 4 11.90 -41.34 51.36
N LEU A 5 12.99 -41.04 52.08
CA LEU A 5 13.26 -39.66 52.53
C LEU A 5 14.15 -38.80 51.61
N TYR A 6 14.72 -39.35 50.54
CA TYR A 6 15.68 -38.61 49.69
C TYR A 6 15.10 -38.02 48.40
N LEU A 7 13.84 -38.33 48.06
CA LEU A 7 13.19 -37.84 46.83
C LEU A 7 12.36 -36.55 47.02
N LEU A 8 12.27 -36.04 48.25
CA LEU A 8 11.50 -34.83 48.59
C LEU A 8 12.34 -33.55 48.71
N HIS A 9 13.66 -33.61 48.47
CA HIS A 9 14.58 -32.46 48.59
C HIS A 9 15.17 -31.95 47.27
N LEU A 10 14.68 -32.41 46.12
CA LEU A 10 15.05 -31.88 44.79
C LEU A 10 13.95 -31.01 44.16
N LEU A 11 13.05 -30.46 44.99
CA LEU A 11 12.37 -29.20 44.68
C LEU A 11 13.41 -28.08 44.89
N VAL A 12 14.26 -27.88 43.90
CA VAL A 12 14.94 -26.60 43.72
C VAL A 12 13.82 -25.59 43.54
N PHE A 13 13.47 -24.89 44.62
CA PHE A 13 12.89 -23.57 44.53
C PHE A 13 13.88 -22.72 43.74
N VAL A 14 13.73 -22.73 42.42
CA VAL A 14 14.15 -21.60 41.60
C VAL A 14 13.39 -20.44 42.22
N SER A 15 14.10 -19.61 42.99
CA SER A 15 13.53 -18.36 43.48
C SER A 15 12.93 -17.65 42.28
N PRO A 16 11.66 -17.19 42.33
CA PRO A 16 11.12 -16.38 41.26
C PRO A 16 11.97 -15.12 41.20
N THR A 17 12.94 -15.11 40.29
CA THR A 17 13.73 -13.92 39.99
C THR A 17 12.72 -12.87 39.54
N LEU A 18 12.72 -11.75 40.26
CA LEU A 18 11.87 -10.58 40.04
C LEU A 18 11.77 -10.30 38.54
N ALA A 19 10.56 -10.46 37.99
CA ALA A 19 10.23 -9.78 36.75
C ALA A 19 10.15 -8.27 36.99
N CYS A 20 10.15 -7.50 35.90
CA CYS A 20 9.86 -6.06 35.90
C CYS A 20 8.45 -5.72 36.39
N PHE A 21 7.68 -6.75 36.75
CA PHE A 21 6.41 -6.74 37.46
C PHE A 21 6.38 -6.05 38.83
N GLY A 22 7.44 -5.36 39.27
CA GLY A 22 7.50 -4.64 40.55
C GLY A 22 6.39 -3.60 40.78
N GLY A 23 5.61 -3.26 39.75
CA GLY A 23 4.37 -2.46 39.85
C GLY A 23 3.26 -2.89 38.88
N ALA A 24 3.38 -4.05 38.22
CA ALA A 24 2.52 -4.41 37.09
C ALA A 24 1.05 -4.69 37.48
N GLN A 25 0.77 -5.20 38.69
CA GLN A 25 -0.63 -5.40 39.09
C GLN A 25 -1.38 -4.05 39.28
N GLU A 26 -0.66 -3.01 39.71
CA GLU A 26 -1.19 -1.65 39.84
C GLU A 26 -1.35 -0.97 38.47
N GLN A 27 -0.35 -1.10 37.59
CA GLN A 27 -0.44 -0.60 36.21
C GLN A 27 -1.56 -1.28 35.42
N VAL A 28 -1.72 -2.59 35.57
CA VAL A 28 -2.75 -3.37 34.88
C VAL A 28 -4.15 -3.01 35.40
N ALA A 29 -4.32 -2.82 36.72
CA ALA A 29 -5.57 -2.35 37.28
C ALA A 29 -5.91 -0.92 36.79
N ALA A 30 -4.91 -0.05 36.66
CA ALA A 30 -5.07 1.29 36.12
C ALA A 30 -5.48 1.26 34.63
N LEU A 31 -4.86 0.41 33.81
CA LEU A 31 -5.22 0.24 32.39
C LEU A 31 -6.67 -0.24 32.23
N ARG A 32 -7.10 -1.20 33.05
CA ARG A 32 -8.50 -1.65 33.09
C ARG A 32 -9.45 -0.49 33.41
N SER A 33 -9.11 0.34 34.40
CA SER A 33 -9.92 1.50 34.77
C SER A 33 -9.97 2.56 33.68
N GLN A 34 -8.90 2.73 32.90
CA GLN A 34 -8.85 3.71 31.81
C GLN A 34 -9.66 3.26 30.59
N LEU A 35 -9.54 1.99 30.20
CA LEU A 35 -10.24 1.43 29.04
C LEU A 35 -11.73 1.16 29.34
N GLY A 36 -12.10 1.00 30.61
CA GLY A 36 -13.48 0.73 31.02
C GLY A 36 -14.04 -0.57 30.43
N GLY A 37 -15.37 -0.68 30.38
CA GLY A 37 -16.06 -1.87 29.87
C GLY A 37 -15.84 -3.13 30.71
N ASP A 38 -16.15 -4.28 30.10
CA ASP A 38 -16.11 -5.60 30.75
C ASP A 38 -14.77 -6.31 30.57
N ILE A 39 -13.68 -5.54 30.42
CA ILE A 39 -12.35 -6.09 30.16
C ILE A 39 -11.91 -6.96 31.34
N GLU A 40 -11.48 -8.17 31.02
CA GLU A 40 -10.83 -9.08 31.95
C GLU A 40 -9.36 -9.23 31.55
N ILE A 41 -8.45 -8.90 32.47
CA ILE A 41 -7.01 -9.08 32.25
C ILE A 41 -6.60 -10.38 32.90
N ASP A 42 -5.98 -11.27 32.12
CA ASP A 42 -5.60 -12.58 32.62
C ASP A 42 -4.33 -12.49 33.48
N PHE A 43 -4.48 -12.83 34.77
CA PHE A 43 -3.38 -12.92 35.73
C PHE A 43 -2.96 -14.36 36.02
N SER A 44 -3.38 -15.34 35.20
CA SER A 44 -3.24 -16.76 35.51
C SER A 44 -1.83 -17.13 36.02
N THR A 45 -1.74 -17.36 37.33
CA THR A 45 -0.51 -17.61 38.09
C THR A 45 0.13 -18.96 37.79
N LEU A 46 -0.55 -19.82 37.02
CA LEU A 46 -0.09 -21.17 36.71
C LEU A 46 0.66 -21.29 35.38
N ASN A 47 0.45 -20.37 34.42
CA ASN A 47 1.18 -20.28 33.15
C ASN A 47 1.01 -18.86 32.58
N PRO A 48 1.88 -17.88 32.92
CA PRO A 48 1.82 -16.57 32.28
C PRO A 48 2.18 -16.73 30.81
N LEU A 49 1.15 -16.70 29.96
CA LEU A 49 1.18 -17.03 28.54
C LEU A 49 2.22 -16.26 27.73
N ILE A 50 2.54 -15.04 28.16
CA ILE A 50 3.41 -14.13 27.43
C ILE A 50 4.80 -14.06 28.08
N LYS A 51 5.10 -14.82 29.14
CA LYS A 51 6.37 -14.61 29.88
C LYS A 51 7.43 -15.65 29.60
N TYR A 52 7.05 -16.92 29.50
CA TYR A 52 8.02 -18.00 29.35
C TYR A 52 8.05 -18.49 27.91
N PRO A 53 9.23 -18.65 27.29
CA PRO A 53 9.30 -19.48 26.09
C PRO A 53 8.66 -20.83 26.41
N SER A 54 8.02 -21.45 25.41
CA SER A 54 7.42 -22.78 25.55
C SER A 54 8.31 -23.68 26.43
N LEU A 55 7.72 -24.44 27.38
CA LEU A 55 8.44 -25.38 28.28
C LEU A 55 9.31 -26.40 27.52
N LEU A 56 9.07 -26.53 26.22
CA LEU A 56 9.84 -27.34 25.28
C LEU A 56 11.06 -26.60 24.69
N GLY A 57 11.28 -25.33 24.98
CA GLY A 57 12.49 -24.55 24.71
C GLY A 57 12.75 -24.27 23.23
N GLN A 58 12.65 -22.99 22.82
CA GLN A 58 13.23 -22.43 21.59
C GLN A 58 13.15 -23.31 20.33
N PHE A 59 11.99 -23.92 20.07
CA PHE A 59 11.79 -24.58 18.79
C PHE A 59 11.63 -23.51 17.74
N LYS A 60 12.60 -23.42 16.83
CA LYS A 60 12.48 -22.60 15.63
C LYS A 60 11.16 -22.92 14.95
N ILE A 61 10.50 -21.90 14.40
CA ILE A 61 9.30 -22.16 13.61
C ILE A 61 9.63 -23.07 12.42
N SER A 62 8.69 -23.95 12.10
CA SER A 62 8.79 -24.85 10.95
C SER A 62 8.05 -24.29 9.74
N PHE A 63 6.98 -23.53 9.98
CA PHE A 63 6.17 -22.89 8.96
C PHE A 63 5.92 -21.41 9.29
N PRO A 64 5.74 -20.52 8.30
CA PRO A 64 5.43 -19.11 8.55
C PRO A 64 4.17 -18.95 9.43
N CYS A 65 3.14 -19.76 9.17
CA CYS A 65 1.90 -19.74 9.92
C CYS A 65 2.01 -20.17 11.38
N ASP A 66 3.15 -20.71 11.83
CA ASP A 66 3.41 -20.98 13.24
C ASP A 66 3.44 -19.68 14.08
N LEU A 67 3.68 -18.52 13.45
CA LEU A 67 3.62 -17.21 14.10
C LEU A 67 2.24 -16.55 14.01
N ASN A 68 1.25 -17.19 13.40
CA ASN A 68 -0.11 -16.64 13.37
C ASN A 68 -0.75 -16.72 14.76
N CYS A 69 -1.34 -15.62 15.21
CA CYS A 69 -1.94 -15.49 16.53
C CYS A 69 -3.16 -14.58 16.49
N ASN A 70 -4.35 -15.18 16.53
CA ASN A 70 -5.63 -14.47 16.39
C ASN A 70 -6.46 -14.49 17.69
N SER A 71 -5.94 -15.11 18.76
CA SER A 71 -6.72 -15.30 20.00
C SER A 71 -5.86 -15.34 21.26
N PHE A 72 -4.54 -15.09 21.14
CA PHE A 72 -3.58 -15.04 22.25
C PHE A 72 -3.84 -16.10 23.32
N ASP A 73 -3.85 -17.38 22.90
CA ASP A 73 -4.03 -18.54 23.76
C ASP A 73 -5.37 -18.60 24.51
N GLY A 74 -6.43 -18.07 23.90
CA GLY A 74 -7.80 -18.26 24.33
C GLY A 74 -8.12 -19.75 24.58
N LEU A 75 -9.01 -20.04 25.52
CA LEU A 75 -9.36 -21.41 25.88
C LEU A 75 -9.82 -22.19 24.64
N GLY A 76 -9.11 -23.28 24.30
CA GLY A 76 -9.41 -24.11 23.13
C GLY A 76 -8.79 -23.64 21.81
N THR A 77 -7.91 -22.62 21.84
CA THR A 77 -7.18 -22.13 20.66
C THR A 77 -5.72 -22.62 20.66
N PRO A 78 -5.05 -22.68 19.48
CA PRO A 78 -3.63 -23.03 19.39
C PRO A 78 -2.76 -22.06 20.18
N THR A 79 -1.63 -22.55 20.71
CA THR A 79 -0.69 -21.70 21.43
C THR A 79 0.07 -20.78 20.48
N CYS A 80 -0.05 -19.48 20.67
CA CYS A 80 0.72 -18.44 20.02
C CYS A 80 2.20 -18.55 20.39
N ARG A 81 3.05 -18.27 19.41
CA ARG A 81 4.51 -18.32 19.54
C ARG A 81 5.12 -16.93 19.69
N TRP A 82 4.53 -16.14 20.59
CA TRP A 82 4.91 -14.78 20.92
C TRP A 82 5.05 -14.65 22.43
N ARG A 83 5.99 -13.81 22.88
CA ARG A 83 6.31 -13.61 24.31
C ARG A 83 6.88 -12.22 24.53
N ASN A 84 6.87 -11.77 25.78
CA ASN A 84 7.61 -10.61 26.23
C ASN A 84 9.11 -10.89 26.15
N GLU A 85 9.86 -9.80 26.14
CA GLU A 85 11.31 -9.85 26.24
C GLU A 85 11.75 -10.47 27.59
N TRP A 86 12.78 -11.30 27.52
CA TRP A 86 13.29 -12.02 28.69
C TRP A 86 14.36 -11.23 29.45
N THR A 87 15.06 -10.33 28.77
CA THR A 87 16.19 -9.61 29.35
C THR A 87 15.75 -8.73 30.53
N THR A 88 16.34 -9.01 31.69
CA THR A 88 15.99 -8.45 33.00
C THR A 88 16.03 -6.93 33.06
N CYS A 89 15.16 -6.36 33.89
CA CYS A 89 15.13 -4.93 34.23
C CYS A 89 16.50 -4.49 34.76
N GLY A 90 17.05 -3.45 34.12
CA GLY A 90 18.40 -2.93 34.40
C GLY A 90 19.49 -3.42 33.44
N GLY A 91 19.14 -4.25 32.45
CA GLY A 91 20.01 -4.68 31.34
C GLY A 91 19.57 -4.10 29.98
N LEU A 92 19.76 -4.87 28.90
CA LEU A 92 19.42 -4.51 27.52
C LEU A 92 17.94 -4.75 27.13
N GLY A 93 17.08 -5.00 28.12
CA GLY A 93 15.68 -5.38 27.93
C GLY A 93 14.72 -4.20 27.82
N ASP A 94 13.45 -4.48 28.05
CA ASP A 94 12.35 -3.52 27.99
C ASP A 94 11.79 -3.17 29.38
N GLU A 95 11.01 -2.10 29.43
CA GLU A 95 10.52 -1.50 30.68
C GLU A 95 9.05 -1.82 30.94
N LEU A 96 8.35 -2.29 29.91
CA LEU A 96 6.92 -2.58 29.93
C LEU A 96 6.65 -3.97 29.35
N ASP A 97 5.72 -4.68 29.97
CA ASP A 97 5.30 -6.02 29.54
C ASP A 97 3.94 -5.96 28.84
N TRP A 98 3.77 -6.73 27.77
CA TRP A 98 2.44 -6.97 27.19
C TRP A 98 1.62 -7.84 28.12
N VAL A 99 0.34 -7.50 28.25
CA VAL A 99 -0.63 -8.25 29.04
C VAL A 99 -1.80 -8.69 28.17
N ARG A 100 -2.31 -9.89 28.44
CA ARG A 100 -3.46 -10.43 27.75
C ARG A 100 -4.75 -9.89 28.35
N ALA A 101 -5.62 -9.36 27.50
CA ALA A 101 -6.95 -8.92 27.85
C ALA A 101 -8.01 -9.71 27.09
N ARG A 102 -9.20 -9.78 27.67
CA ARG A 102 -10.40 -10.41 27.13
C ARG A 102 -11.57 -9.43 27.22
N ASN A 103 -12.52 -9.58 26.31
CA ASN A 103 -13.72 -8.74 26.17
C ASN A 103 -13.42 -7.32 25.68
N SER A 104 -14.46 -6.68 25.13
CA SER A 104 -14.37 -5.33 24.59
C SER A 104 -14.21 -4.28 25.70
N TRP A 105 -13.41 -3.25 25.41
CA TRP A 105 -13.37 -2.03 26.22
C TRP A 105 -14.63 -1.19 26.06
N GLY A 106 -14.80 -0.20 26.93
CA GLY A 106 -15.96 0.70 26.88
C GLY A 106 -15.92 1.58 25.62
N ARG A 107 -17.06 1.74 24.95
CA ARG A 107 -17.14 2.47 23.66
C ARG A 107 -16.70 3.93 23.80
N ASP A 108 -17.16 4.62 24.84
CA ASP A 108 -16.83 6.04 25.08
C ASP A 108 -15.34 6.22 25.39
N GLN A 109 -14.76 5.29 26.16
CA GLN A 109 -13.33 5.27 26.48
C GLN A 109 -12.51 4.98 25.22
N GLY A 110 -12.94 4.01 24.39
CA GLY A 110 -12.31 3.70 23.12
C GLY A 110 -12.28 4.89 22.16
N LEU A 111 -13.41 5.60 22.03
CA LEU A 111 -13.50 6.80 21.22
C LEU A 111 -12.59 7.92 21.75
N THR A 112 -12.45 8.03 23.06
CA THR A 112 -11.59 9.05 23.69
C THR A 112 -10.09 8.73 23.53
N ILE A 113 -9.70 7.46 23.68
CA ILE A 113 -8.29 7.04 23.72
C ILE A 113 -7.76 6.77 22.31
N PHE A 114 -8.52 6.05 21.48
CA PHE A 114 -8.11 5.59 20.16
C PHE A 114 -8.81 6.33 19.01
N GLY A 115 -9.78 7.19 19.29
CA GLY A 115 -10.54 7.88 18.24
C GLY A 115 -11.52 6.99 17.48
N THR A 116 -11.81 5.78 17.98
CA THR A 116 -12.71 4.81 17.33
C THR A 116 -13.60 4.07 18.34
N GLU A 117 -14.82 3.73 17.92
CA GLU A 117 -15.72 2.84 18.67
C GLU A 117 -15.42 1.35 18.40
N GLU A 118 -14.59 1.06 17.41
CA GLU A 118 -14.26 -0.32 17.05
C GLU A 118 -13.31 -0.93 18.08
N THR A 119 -13.74 -2.04 18.68
CA THR A 119 -12.99 -2.76 19.72
C THR A 119 -12.40 -4.07 19.19
N ALA A 120 -11.30 -4.52 19.77
CA ALA A 120 -10.83 -5.90 19.59
C ALA A 120 -11.90 -6.88 20.09
N THR A 121 -11.95 -8.07 19.47
CA THR A 121 -12.91 -9.12 19.85
C THR A 121 -12.19 -10.28 20.52
N HIS A 122 -12.86 -10.99 21.42
CA HIS A 122 -12.31 -12.17 22.11
C HIS A 122 -11.12 -11.87 23.03
N CYS A 123 -9.89 -12.19 22.62
CA CYS A 123 -8.67 -12.13 23.42
C CYS A 123 -7.57 -11.46 22.60
N TYR A 124 -6.97 -10.42 23.16
CA TYR A 124 -5.96 -9.56 22.53
C TYR A 124 -4.88 -9.23 23.56
N ILE A 125 -3.82 -8.55 23.11
CA ILE A 125 -2.78 -8.05 24.01
C ILE A 125 -2.77 -6.54 24.03
N LEU A 126 -2.43 -5.99 25.17
CA LEU A 126 -2.28 -4.56 25.35
C LEU A 126 -1.08 -4.24 26.22
N VAL A 127 -0.59 -3.02 26.07
CA VAL A 127 0.43 -2.44 26.92
C VAL A 127 0.15 -0.95 27.07
N GLY A 128 0.52 -0.39 28.21
CA GLY A 128 0.37 1.05 28.40
C GLY A 128 0.85 1.52 29.75
N ALA A 129 0.80 2.83 29.91
CA ALA A 129 1.17 3.52 31.13
C ALA A 129 0.16 4.64 31.43
N GLN A 130 -0.15 4.83 32.71
CA GLN A 130 -1.04 5.91 33.17
C GLN A 130 -0.28 7.24 33.35
N GLN A 131 1.03 7.17 33.57
CA GLN A 131 1.90 8.33 33.73
C GLN A 131 2.80 8.45 32.52
N LYS A 132 3.23 9.69 32.25
CA LYS A 132 4.22 9.98 31.21
C LYS A 132 5.50 9.19 31.50
N LEU A 133 5.89 8.33 30.58
CA LEU A 133 7.16 7.63 30.61
C LEU A 133 8.19 8.31 29.70
N PRO A 134 9.49 8.05 29.91
CA PRO A 134 10.51 8.46 28.96
C PRO A 134 10.28 7.83 27.57
N PRO A 135 10.57 8.55 26.45
CA PRO A 135 10.34 8.04 25.10
C PRO A 135 11.07 6.73 24.77
N GLU A 136 12.20 6.47 25.42
CA GLU A 136 13.01 5.26 25.29
C GLU A 136 12.42 4.03 25.99
N HIS A 137 11.43 4.24 26.87
CA HIS A 137 10.70 3.15 27.48
C HIS A 137 9.81 2.49 26.43
N ALA A 138 9.93 1.18 26.32
CA ALA A 138 9.24 0.40 25.32
C ALA A 138 8.73 -0.92 25.90
N ALA A 139 7.85 -1.56 25.15
CA ALA A 139 7.40 -2.92 25.35
C ALA A 139 7.71 -3.75 24.11
N LEU A 140 8.32 -4.93 24.28
CA LEU A 140 8.77 -5.77 23.19
C LEU A 140 7.99 -7.09 23.18
N LEU A 141 7.20 -7.28 22.13
CA LEU A 141 6.59 -8.56 21.82
C LEU A 141 7.47 -9.29 20.81
N VAL A 142 8.00 -10.44 21.22
CA VAL A 142 9.05 -11.17 20.51
C VAL A 142 8.52 -12.52 20.04
N SER A 143 8.76 -12.85 18.77
CA SER A 143 8.40 -14.14 18.19
C SER A 143 9.33 -15.26 18.68
N ASP A 144 8.90 -16.51 18.50
CA ASP A 144 9.85 -17.63 18.46
C ASP A 144 10.88 -17.42 17.33
N PRO A 145 12.10 -17.96 17.47
CA PRO A 145 13.14 -17.77 16.45
C PRO A 145 12.75 -18.33 15.07
N VAL A 146 13.00 -17.54 14.04
CA VAL A 146 12.87 -17.92 12.63
C VAL A 146 14.26 -18.35 12.14
N GLN A 147 14.37 -19.55 11.55
CA GLN A 147 15.69 -20.07 11.15
C GLN A 147 16.34 -19.23 10.05
N CYS A 148 15.53 -18.84 9.06
CA CYS A 148 15.86 -17.97 7.94
C CYS A 148 14.56 -17.45 7.33
N GLN A 149 14.63 -16.45 6.46
CA GLN A 149 13.50 -15.98 5.64
C GLN A 149 13.93 -16.00 4.18
N GLU A 150 13.14 -16.61 3.30
CA GLU A 150 13.33 -16.54 1.84
C GLU A 150 12.49 -15.41 1.26
N GLY A 151 13.12 -14.46 0.57
CA GLY A 151 12.45 -13.30 0.01
C GLY A 151 11.83 -12.40 1.08
N ASP A 152 10.86 -11.60 0.66
CA ASP A 152 10.16 -10.68 1.54
C ASP A 152 9.20 -11.44 2.47
N GLY A 153 9.26 -11.10 3.76
CA GLY A 153 8.30 -11.53 4.76
C GLY A 153 7.22 -10.48 4.95
N GLN A 154 5.98 -10.90 5.17
CA GLN A 154 4.85 -10.02 5.39
C GLN A 154 4.31 -10.27 6.80
N LEU A 155 4.37 -9.26 7.65
CA LEU A 155 3.75 -9.26 8.97
C LEU A 155 2.53 -8.35 8.95
N GLN A 156 1.37 -8.92 9.22
CA GLN A 156 0.10 -8.21 9.31
C GLN A 156 -0.45 -8.31 10.72
N PHE A 157 -1.00 -7.23 11.27
CA PHE A 157 -1.71 -7.26 12.56
C PHE A 157 -2.67 -6.09 12.68
N ARG A 158 -3.71 -6.25 13.48
CA ARG A 158 -4.58 -5.15 13.90
C ARG A 158 -3.97 -4.45 15.10
N PHE A 159 -4.13 -3.13 15.15
CA PHE A 159 -3.60 -2.34 16.24
C PHE A 159 -4.49 -1.14 16.54
N TRP A 160 -4.42 -0.67 17.78
CA TRP A 160 -5.02 0.57 18.26
C TRP A 160 -3.97 1.33 19.06
N THR A 161 -3.83 2.61 18.79
CA THR A 161 -2.79 3.46 19.39
C THR A 161 -3.40 4.72 19.98
N SER A 162 -3.04 5.05 21.22
CA SER A 162 -3.31 6.38 21.75
C SER A 162 -2.45 7.44 21.04
N PRO A 163 -2.79 8.74 21.12
CA PRO A 163 -1.95 9.79 20.54
C PRO A 163 -0.49 9.69 20.99
N LYS A 164 0.44 9.95 20.06
CA LYS A 164 1.90 9.98 20.25
C LYS A 164 2.59 8.62 20.43
N THR A 165 1.87 7.54 20.79
CA THR A 165 2.48 6.22 20.85
C THR A 165 2.86 5.73 19.45
N GLN A 166 3.89 4.91 19.39
CA GLN A 166 4.44 4.40 18.15
C GLN A 166 4.58 2.89 18.22
N VAL A 167 4.19 2.22 17.14
CA VAL A 167 4.43 0.79 16.94
C VAL A 167 5.40 0.62 15.78
N ARG A 168 6.42 -0.22 15.93
CA ARG A 168 7.29 -0.62 14.82
C ARG A 168 7.61 -2.10 14.89
N VAL A 169 7.97 -2.65 13.74
CA VAL A 169 8.40 -4.05 13.63
C VAL A 169 9.89 -4.06 13.34
N CYS A 170 10.62 -4.86 14.08
CA CYS A 170 12.06 -5.01 13.93
C CYS A 170 12.45 -6.48 13.84
N THR A 171 13.63 -6.73 13.28
CA THR A 171 14.28 -8.03 13.32
C THR A 171 15.61 -7.93 14.04
N ARG A 172 15.99 -9.00 14.75
CA ARG A 172 17.26 -9.08 15.48
C ARG A 172 17.71 -10.52 15.63
N LYS A 173 18.96 -10.72 16.03
CA LYS A 173 19.41 -12.02 16.53
C LYS A 173 18.75 -12.35 17.88
N PRO A 174 18.50 -13.64 18.17
CA PRO A 174 17.86 -14.05 19.42
C PRO A 174 18.58 -13.53 20.67
N GLY A 175 17.81 -12.96 21.60
CA GLY A 175 18.31 -12.50 22.91
C GLY A 175 19.12 -11.20 22.89
N MET A 176 19.06 -10.41 21.81
CA MET A 176 19.80 -9.15 21.68
C MET A 176 19.07 -7.93 22.27
N GLY A 177 17.91 -8.07 22.92
CA GLY A 177 17.19 -6.94 23.50
C GLY A 177 16.86 -5.86 22.46
N LYS A 178 17.07 -4.58 22.77
CA LYS A 178 16.82 -3.46 21.85
C LYS A 178 17.87 -3.26 20.73
N PHE A 179 18.77 -4.23 20.50
CA PHE A 179 19.70 -4.20 19.37
C PHE A 179 19.11 -4.89 18.14
N TYR A 180 18.67 -4.08 17.17
CA TYR A 180 18.02 -4.54 15.95
C TYR A 180 18.97 -4.57 14.76
N ASP A 181 18.79 -5.58 13.89
CA ASP A 181 19.44 -5.64 12.59
C ASP A 181 18.68 -4.80 11.56
N TRP A 182 17.34 -4.76 11.67
CA TRP A 182 16.46 -3.94 10.82
C TRP A 182 15.20 -3.52 11.59
N CYS A 183 14.62 -2.37 11.24
CA CYS A 183 13.33 -1.89 11.75
C CYS A 183 12.53 -1.20 10.65
N SER A 184 11.20 -1.36 10.69
CA SER A 184 10.26 -0.60 9.88
C SER A 184 10.20 0.86 10.32
N CYS A 185 9.64 1.72 9.45
CA CYS A 185 9.21 3.04 9.89
C CYS A 185 8.11 2.93 10.97
N PRO A 186 7.99 3.89 11.90
CA PRO A 186 6.94 3.90 12.90
C PRO A 186 5.54 3.94 12.28
N ILE A 187 4.69 3.02 12.69
CA ILE A 187 3.28 2.92 12.35
C ILE A 187 2.54 3.88 13.28
N THR A 188 2.04 4.97 12.70
CA THR A 188 1.40 6.09 13.42
C THR A 188 0.04 6.49 12.83
N LYS A 189 -0.42 5.77 11.80
CA LYS A 189 -1.67 6.01 11.09
C LYS A 189 -2.29 4.69 10.67
N GLY A 190 -3.61 4.69 10.49
CA GLY A 190 -4.36 3.53 10.01
C GLY A 190 -4.89 2.65 11.14
N ASP A 191 -4.96 3.18 12.36
CA ASP A 191 -5.69 2.60 13.49
C ASP A 191 -7.18 2.95 13.42
N PRO A 192 -8.09 2.01 13.71
CA PRO A 192 -7.83 0.59 13.94
C PRO A 192 -7.38 -0.15 12.66
N GLY A 193 -6.35 -1.01 12.79
CA GLY A 193 -5.66 -1.69 11.69
C GLY A 193 -6.54 -2.58 10.76
N PRO A 194 -5.96 -3.17 9.72
CA PRO A 194 -4.65 -3.83 9.82
C PRO A 194 -3.45 -3.00 9.33
N ALA A 195 -2.35 -3.07 10.08
CA ALA A 195 -1.02 -2.72 9.59
C ALA A 195 -0.46 -3.88 8.75
N LEU A 196 0.19 -3.55 7.63
CA LEU A 196 0.96 -4.49 6.82
C LEU A 196 2.41 -4.00 6.77
N VAL A 197 3.33 -4.82 7.28
CA VAL A 197 4.77 -4.52 7.30
C VAL A 197 5.51 -5.56 6.48
N VAL A 198 6.31 -5.09 5.53
CA VAL A 198 7.19 -5.94 4.73
C VAL A 198 8.59 -5.95 5.36
N ILE A 199 9.06 -7.14 5.73
CA ILE A 199 10.43 -7.41 6.17
C ILE A 199 11.26 -7.69 4.90
N PRO A 200 12.20 -6.81 4.53
CA PRO A 200 12.78 -6.82 3.19
C PRO A 200 13.81 -7.95 3.02
N GLY A 201 13.60 -8.75 1.98
CA GLY A 201 14.59 -9.65 1.41
C GLY A 201 14.92 -10.86 2.27
N SER A 202 15.73 -11.77 1.71
CA SER A 202 16.09 -12.97 2.44
C SER A 202 17.01 -12.71 3.63
N ILE A 203 16.66 -13.25 4.79
CA ILE A 203 17.50 -13.28 6.00
C ILE A 203 18.10 -14.68 6.15
N MET A 204 19.43 -14.78 6.08
CA MET A 204 20.17 -16.06 6.01
C MET A 204 20.62 -16.63 7.36
N TYR A 205 20.28 -15.96 8.45
CA TYR A 205 20.65 -16.36 9.80
C TYR A 205 19.39 -16.46 10.67
N THR A 206 19.52 -17.11 11.82
CA THR A 206 18.39 -17.23 12.76
C THR A 206 18.13 -15.89 13.43
N PHE A 207 16.89 -15.42 13.36
CA PHE A 207 16.45 -14.12 13.86
C PHE A 207 15.12 -14.23 14.61
N GLU A 208 14.74 -13.18 15.31
CA GLU A 208 13.43 -13.00 15.94
C GLU A 208 12.75 -11.78 15.32
N ILE A 209 11.43 -11.85 15.17
CA ILE A 209 10.60 -10.70 14.84
C ILE A 209 10.16 -10.06 16.15
N VAL A 210 10.29 -8.74 16.24
CA VAL A 210 9.96 -7.97 17.44
C VAL A 210 8.96 -6.88 17.06
N ILE A 211 7.80 -6.88 17.70
CA ILE A 211 6.87 -5.75 17.66
C ILE A 211 7.15 -4.89 18.89
N GLU A 212 7.62 -3.67 18.64
CA GLU A 212 7.97 -2.71 19.68
C GLU A 212 6.90 -1.61 19.76
N ALA A 213 6.35 -1.43 20.96
CA ALA A 213 5.52 -0.28 21.30
C ALA A 213 6.33 0.70 22.17
N SER A 214 6.33 1.98 21.82
CA SER A 214 7.14 3.01 22.50
C SER A 214 6.43 4.36 22.52
N HIS A 215 7.09 5.38 23.06
CA HIS A 215 6.58 6.76 23.13
C HIS A 215 5.28 6.88 23.94
N PHE A 216 5.26 6.26 25.13
CA PHE A 216 4.20 6.44 26.14
C PHE A 216 4.37 7.77 26.91
N ASP A 217 4.66 8.85 26.19
CA ASP A 217 5.05 10.14 26.74
C ASP A 217 4.03 11.25 26.41
N PHE A 218 2.77 10.87 26.17
CA PHE A 218 1.67 11.81 26.04
C PHE A 218 1.43 12.52 27.38
N ASP A 219 1.16 13.82 27.31
CA ASP A 219 0.92 14.67 28.48
C ASP A 219 0.14 15.91 28.03
N ALA A 220 -1.19 15.79 27.98
CA ALA A 220 -2.08 16.89 27.62
C ALA A 220 -3.48 16.66 28.19
N PHE A 221 -4.19 17.76 28.48
CA PHE A 221 -5.60 17.74 28.93
C PHE A 221 -5.86 16.87 30.18
N GLY A 222 -4.86 16.72 31.06
CA GLY A 222 -4.96 15.88 32.25
C GLY A 222 -4.88 14.37 31.97
N VAL A 223 -4.61 13.97 30.72
CA VAL A 223 -4.34 12.60 30.31
C VAL A 223 -2.84 12.45 30.09
N GLN A 224 -2.25 11.41 30.68
CA GLN A 224 -0.82 11.12 30.62
C GLN A 224 -0.57 9.67 30.20
N GLY A 225 0.61 9.43 29.65
CA GLY A 225 1.10 8.09 29.30
C GLY A 225 0.70 7.66 27.88
N GLY A 226 0.06 6.51 27.76
CA GLY A 226 -0.42 5.99 26.48
C GLY A 226 -0.77 4.51 26.53
N ILE A 227 -1.52 4.04 25.54
CA ILE A 227 -1.96 2.65 25.42
C ILE A 227 -1.77 2.19 23.97
N VAL A 228 -1.30 0.95 23.81
CA VAL A 228 -1.24 0.23 22.54
C VAL A 228 -1.94 -1.12 22.71
N VAL A 229 -2.78 -1.46 21.74
CA VAL A 229 -3.45 -2.76 21.65
C VAL A 229 -3.05 -3.42 20.34
N ILE A 230 -2.78 -4.72 20.35
CA ILE A 230 -2.49 -5.53 19.16
C ILE A 230 -3.39 -6.76 19.13
N ASP A 231 -3.89 -7.09 17.94
CA ASP A 231 -4.68 -8.28 17.68
C ASP A 231 -4.38 -8.88 16.29
N ASP A 232 -4.85 -10.11 16.02
CA ASP A 232 -4.83 -10.76 14.71
C ASP A 232 -3.46 -10.75 13.99
N ILE A 233 -2.41 -11.24 14.65
CA ILE A 233 -1.08 -11.31 14.05
C ILE A 233 -1.03 -12.43 13.01
N THR A 234 -0.61 -12.09 11.79
CA THR A 234 -0.37 -13.04 10.70
C THR A 234 1.01 -12.79 10.11
N TYR A 235 1.79 -13.86 9.94
CA TYR A 235 3.09 -13.81 9.29
C TYR A 235 3.11 -14.76 8.09
N ASP A 236 3.52 -14.22 6.95
CA ASP A 236 3.67 -14.97 5.71
C ASP A 236 5.07 -14.73 5.12
N ALA A 237 5.66 -15.80 4.61
CA ALA A 237 6.95 -15.75 3.92
C ALA A 237 7.07 -16.98 3.01
N PRO A 238 7.72 -16.85 1.83
CA PRO A 238 7.93 -17.96 0.90
C PRO A 238 8.52 -19.23 1.54
N ALA A 239 9.52 -19.06 2.41
CA ALA A 239 10.09 -20.15 3.21
C ALA A 239 10.74 -19.64 4.50
N VAL A 240 10.67 -20.44 5.56
CA VAL A 240 11.35 -20.18 6.86
C VAL A 240 12.40 -21.22 7.22
N TYR A 241 12.63 -22.17 6.32
CA TYR A 241 13.62 -23.24 6.41
C TYR A 241 14.24 -23.47 5.03
N ASN A 242 15.51 -23.89 4.97
CA ASN A 242 16.25 -24.13 3.71
C ASN A 242 16.16 -22.96 2.71
N CYS A 243 16.20 -21.72 3.21
CA CYS A 243 15.95 -20.52 2.43
C CYS A 243 17.01 -20.27 1.34
N ARG A 244 16.55 -19.70 0.23
CA ARG A 244 17.39 -19.18 -0.85
C ARG A 244 17.54 -17.67 -0.74
N TYR A 245 18.65 -17.18 -1.27
CA TYR A 245 18.91 -15.75 -1.32
C TYR A 245 18.12 -15.12 -2.47
N ILE A 246 17.08 -14.38 -2.11
CA ILE A 246 16.24 -13.57 -2.98
C ILE A 246 16.34 -12.15 -2.42
N PRO A 247 17.03 -11.23 -3.12
CA PRO A 247 17.13 -9.86 -2.66
C PRO A 247 15.77 -9.16 -2.70
N HIS A 248 15.51 -8.29 -1.74
CA HIS A 248 14.39 -7.35 -1.82
C HIS A 248 14.58 -6.45 -3.04
N VAL A 249 13.51 -6.25 -3.80
CA VAL A 249 13.46 -5.21 -4.83
C VAL A 249 12.26 -4.35 -4.49
N ASP A 250 12.53 -3.14 -4.00
CA ASP A 250 11.47 -2.17 -3.73
C ASP A 250 10.61 -1.99 -4.98
N PRO A 251 9.27 -1.99 -4.85
CA PRO A 251 8.42 -1.70 -5.99
C PRO A 251 8.75 -0.30 -6.52
N PRO A 252 8.79 -0.12 -7.84
CA PRO A 252 9.09 1.19 -8.41
C PRO A 252 8.06 2.23 -7.93
N ILE A 253 8.56 3.41 -7.52
CA ILE A 253 7.68 4.52 -7.12
C ILE A 253 6.75 4.85 -8.30
N PRO A 254 5.41 4.78 -8.11
CA PRO A 254 4.47 5.09 -9.17
C PRO A 254 4.53 6.59 -9.51
N LEU A 255 4.34 6.92 -10.79
CA LEU A 255 4.19 8.31 -11.20
C LEU A 255 2.81 8.85 -10.80
N SER A 256 2.71 10.16 -10.58
CA SER A 256 1.42 10.81 -10.33
C SER A 256 0.54 10.77 -11.58
N VAL A 257 -0.77 10.71 -11.36
CA VAL A 257 -1.78 10.76 -12.42
C VAL A 257 -1.64 12.06 -13.24
N GLU A 258 -1.28 13.16 -12.58
CA GLU A 258 -1.05 14.47 -13.17
C GLU A 258 0.14 14.48 -14.12
N THR A 259 1.25 13.84 -13.75
CA THR A 259 2.44 13.70 -14.61
C THR A 259 2.10 12.89 -15.86
N CYS A 260 1.40 11.77 -15.69
CA CYS A 260 0.96 10.93 -16.80
C CYS A 260 0.06 11.68 -17.79
N LYS A 261 -0.98 12.36 -17.30
CA LYS A 261 -1.86 13.23 -18.11
C LYS A 261 -1.14 14.41 -18.74
N SER A 262 0.00 14.81 -18.18
CA SER A 262 0.76 15.97 -18.66
C SER A 262 1.77 15.64 -19.74
N ILE A 263 2.11 14.37 -19.98
CA ILE A 263 3.14 13.98 -20.96
C ILE A 263 2.58 13.03 -22.01
N GLN A 264 1.76 12.05 -21.61
CA GLN A 264 1.29 11.03 -22.54
C GLN A 264 0.38 11.62 -23.61
N CYS A 265 0.62 11.22 -24.86
CA CYS A 265 -0.18 11.63 -26.00
C CYS A 265 -0.14 10.60 -27.13
N ASN A 266 -1.32 10.08 -27.47
CA ASN A 266 -1.55 9.15 -28.57
C ASN A 266 -2.30 9.79 -29.75
N PHE A 267 -2.56 11.11 -29.68
CA PHE A 267 -3.26 11.94 -30.67
C PHE A 267 -4.63 11.42 -31.13
N GLY A 268 -5.19 10.37 -30.52
CA GLY A 268 -6.43 9.70 -30.94
C GLY A 268 -7.70 10.48 -30.62
N ASP A 269 -8.85 9.99 -31.12
CA ASP A 269 -10.15 10.67 -31.06
C ASP A 269 -10.54 11.19 -29.67
N GLU A 270 -11.21 12.35 -29.66
CA GLU A 270 -11.72 13.15 -28.53
C GLU A 270 -12.63 12.38 -27.53
N SER A 271 -12.92 11.11 -27.79
CA SER A 271 -13.78 10.26 -26.95
C SER A 271 -13.06 9.66 -25.74
N SER A 272 -11.73 9.71 -25.69
CA SER A 272 -10.97 9.42 -24.48
C SER A 272 -10.67 10.72 -23.73
N ILE A 273 -10.96 10.76 -22.42
CA ILE A 273 -10.67 11.92 -21.55
C ILE A 273 -9.15 12.27 -21.58
N GLU A 274 -8.30 11.29 -21.94
CA GLU A 274 -6.85 11.35 -22.08
C GLU A 274 -6.40 12.17 -23.30
N SER A 275 -7.08 12.04 -24.45
CA SER A 275 -6.77 12.80 -25.66
C SER A 275 -6.99 14.31 -25.49
N ASN A 276 -7.97 14.72 -24.68
CA ASN A 276 -8.40 16.12 -24.63
C ASN A 276 -7.31 17.09 -24.16
N ARG A 277 -6.49 16.75 -23.15
CA ARG A 277 -5.42 17.65 -22.67
C ARG A 277 -4.24 17.76 -23.64
N CYS A 278 -3.90 16.69 -24.35
CA CYS A 278 -2.87 16.77 -25.37
C CYS A 278 -3.37 17.55 -26.60
N LEU A 279 -4.59 17.26 -27.05
CA LEU A 279 -5.21 17.95 -28.20
C LEU A 279 -5.41 19.44 -27.94
N GLU A 280 -5.81 19.84 -26.73
CA GLU A 280 -5.87 21.24 -26.28
C GLU A 280 -4.56 21.99 -26.53
N ARG A 281 -3.41 21.34 -26.32
CA ARG A 281 -2.08 21.95 -26.52
C ARG A 281 -1.68 22.09 -27.97
N ILE A 282 -2.29 21.30 -28.85
CA ILE A 282 -2.06 21.41 -30.29
C ILE A 282 -2.70 22.68 -30.83
N HIS A 283 -3.83 23.10 -30.27
CA HIS A 283 -4.46 24.37 -30.63
C HIS A 283 -3.50 25.55 -30.36
N GLY A 284 -3.19 26.31 -31.42
CA GLY A 284 -2.28 27.47 -31.33
C GLY A 284 -0.78 27.16 -31.37
N SER A 285 -0.36 25.89 -31.26
CA SER A 285 1.05 25.47 -31.34
C SER A 285 1.63 25.49 -32.76
N GLY A 286 0.75 25.55 -33.77
CA GLY A 286 1.09 25.40 -35.17
C GLY A 286 1.23 23.94 -35.63
N TRP A 287 1.11 22.98 -34.72
CA TRP A 287 0.88 21.56 -35.02
C TRP A 287 -0.60 21.32 -35.33
N ARG A 288 -0.90 20.21 -36.01
CA ARG A 288 -2.24 19.78 -36.41
C ARG A 288 -2.34 18.28 -36.28
N VAL A 289 -3.54 17.73 -36.09
CA VAL A 289 -3.73 16.27 -36.03
C VAL A 289 -4.31 15.77 -37.34
N SER A 290 -3.92 14.56 -37.76
CA SER A 290 -4.55 13.82 -38.84
C SER A 290 -4.61 12.34 -38.53
N THR A 291 -5.67 11.69 -38.99
CA THR A 291 -5.84 10.24 -39.03
C THR A 291 -5.43 9.64 -40.38
N GLU A 292 -5.12 10.48 -41.37
CA GLU A 292 -4.86 10.07 -42.75
C GLU A 292 -3.51 10.59 -43.25
N ALA A 293 -2.98 9.94 -44.29
CA ALA A 293 -1.79 10.43 -44.98
C ALA A 293 -2.00 11.88 -45.45
N THR A 294 -1.06 12.76 -45.12
CA THR A 294 -1.20 14.20 -45.32
C THR A 294 -0.07 14.77 -46.17
N GLY A 295 -0.40 15.62 -47.15
CA GLY A 295 0.56 16.28 -48.02
C GLY A 295 0.63 15.65 -49.41
N ASN A 296 1.63 16.05 -50.21
CA ASN A 296 1.77 15.57 -51.59
C ASN A 296 2.62 14.29 -51.67
N LEU A 297 2.62 13.71 -52.88
CA LEU A 297 3.54 12.67 -53.37
C LEU A 297 4.90 12.71 -52.71
N HIS A 298 5.59 13.85 -52.72
CA HIS A 298 7.03 13.90 -52.54
C HIS A 298 7.46 14.36 -51.14
N THR A 299 6.63 15.14 -50.46
CA THR A 299 6.98 15.84 -49.22
C THR A 299 5.96 15.65 -48.09
N GLY A 300 4.90 14.86 -48.31
CA GLY A 300 3.90 14.54 -47.28
C GLY A 300 4.27 13.38 -46.36
N VAL A 301 3.51 13.24 -45.28
CA VAL A 301 3.49 12.06 -44.40
C VAL A 301 2.63 11.00 -45.06
N ARG A 302 3.24 9.91 -45.54
CA ARG A 302 2.57 8.91 -46.39
C ARG A 302 2.13 7.66 -45.65
N LEU A 303 2.94 7.23 -44.70
CA LEU A 303 2.66 6.05 -43.88
C LEU A 303 2.06 6.57 -42.59
N ILE A 304 0.99 5.94 -42.14
CA ILE A 304 0.45 6.14 -40.81
C ILE A 304 1.15 5.12 -39.92
N GLN A 305 1.55 5.54 -38.72
CA GLN A 305 2.16 4.62 -37.76
C GLN A 305 1.06 3.79 -37.10
N GLU A 306 0.32 4.38 -36.15
CA GLU A 306 -0.85 3.76 -35.53
C GLU A 306 -1.87 4.85 -35.15
N GLY A 307 -3.12 4.74 -35.60
CA GLY A 307 -4.16 5.69 -35.25
C GLY A 307 -3.94 7.10 -35.81
N SER A 308 -3.96 8.10 -34.94
CA SER A 308 -3.85 9.53 -35.29
C SER A 308 -2.45 10.03 -34.97
N PHE A 309 -1.97 11.03 -35.71
CA PHE A 309 -0.66 11.63 -35.47
C PHE A 309 -0.73 13.16 -35.56
N ALA A 310 0.19 13.84 -34.87
CA ALA A 310 0.40 15.26 -35.04
C ALA A 310 1.36 15.55 -36.19
N TYR A 311 1.14 16.63 -36.93
CA TYR A 311 2.04 17.10 -37.96
C TYR A 311 2.16 18.63 -37.95
N ALA A 312 3.33 19.12 -38.32
CA ALA A 312 3.59 20.54 -38.54
C ALA A 312 3.87 20.80 -40.03
N LYS A 313 3.35 21.92 -40.53
CA LYS A 313 3.58 22.42 -41.89
C LYS A 313 3.70 23.94 -41.93
N GLY A 314 4.31 24.44 -42.99
CA GLY A 314 4.43 25.88 -43.24
C GLY A 314 5.70 26.49 -42.66
N VAL A 315 6.04 27.68 -43.15
CA VAL A 315 7.35 28.28 -42.90
C VAL A 315 7.60 28.62 -41.43
N GLY A 316 8.87 28.50 -41.02
CA GLY A 316 9.36 28.85 -39.69
C GLY A 316 9.09 27.79 -38.62
N THR A 317 9.47 28.09 -37.38
CA THR A 317 9.45 27.15 -36.26
C THR A 317 8.03 26.87 -35.76
N LYS A 318 7.76 25.63 -35.32
CA LYS A 318 6.51 25.20 -34.68
C LYS A 318 6.83 24.49 -33.37
N ILE A 319 6.16 24.85 -32.28
CA ILE A 319 6.51 24.40 -30.92
C ILE A 319 5.28 23.78 -30.27
N LEU A 320 5.37 22.49 -29.95
CA LEU A 320 4.39 21.81 -29.10
C LEU A 320 4.96 21.75 -27.67
N ARG A 321 4.29 22.42 -26.73
CA ARG A 321 4.76 22.55 -25.34
C ARG A 321 3.89 21.73 -24.39
N PHE A 322 4.56 20.92 -23.58
CA PHE A 322 3.97 20.19 -22.47
C PHE A 322 4.16 21.00 -21.18
N ALA A 323 3.12 21.02 -20.35
CA ALA A 323 3.07 21.79 -19.10
C ALA A 323 4.01 21.22 -18.04
N ASN A 324 4.03 21.84 -16.85
CA ASN A 324 4.85 21.40 -15.75
C ASN A 324 4.46 19.99 -15.26
N PHE A 325 5.44 19.19 -14.89
CA PHE A 325 5.23 17.85 -14.36
C PHE A 325 6.38 17.44 -13.44
N GLU A 326 6.15 16.42 -12.62
CA GLU A 326 7.14 15.91 -11.69
C GLU A 326 7.48 14.45 -12.01
N MET A 327 8.77 14.19 -12.22
CA MET A 327 9.30 12.85 -12.38
C MET A 327 9.77 12.34 -11.02
N ALA A 328 8.98 11.47 -10.40
CA ALA A 328 9.30 10.86 -9.11
C ALA A 328 10.52 9.89 -9.20
N ARG A 329 10.78 9.36 -10.39
CA ARG A 329 11.94 8.52 -10.71
C ARG A 329 12.32 8.66 -12.18
N GLN A 330 13.48 8.14 -12.54
CA GLN A 330 13.95 8.13 -13.93
C GLN A 330 13.02 7.32 -14.83
N GLY A 331 12.69 7.86 -16.00
CA GLY A 331 11.86 7.22 -17.02
C GLY A 331 12.45 7.38 -18.42
N LEU A 332 11.98 6.58 -19.37
CA LEU A 332 12.26 6.74 -20.79
C LEU A 332 11.08 7.43 -21.46
N LEU A 333 11.32 8.57 -22.10
CA LEU A 333 10.34 9.18 -23.00
C LEU A 333 10.49 8.55 -24.38
N GLU A 334 9.50 7.75 -24.76
CA GLU A 334 9.37 7.20 -26.11
C GLU A 334 8.51 8.13 -26.96
N PHE A 335 8.96 8.39 -28.18
CA PHE A 335 8.24 9.17 -29.18
C PHE A 335 8.66 8.72 -30.57
N CYS A 336 7.77 8.91 -31.54
CA CYS A 336 8.04 8.58 -32.93
C CYS A 336 7.84 9.80 -33.81
N TYR A 337 8.76 10.01 -34.75
CA TYR A 337 8.72 11.16 -35.63
C TYR A 337 8.91 10.75 -37.09
N TYR A 338 8.41 11.62 -37.97
CA TYR A 338 8.45 11.43 -39.41
C TYR A 338 8.92 12.72 -40.07
N ILE A 339 10.07 12.73 -40.74
CA ILE A 339 10.52 13.92 -41.48
C ILE A 339 10.43 13.62 -42.97
N ALA A 340 9.61 14.40 -43.67
CA ALA A 340 9.29 14.17 -45.08
C ALA A 340 10.16 14.97 -46.06
N THR A 341 10.88 15.99 -45.57
CA THR A 341 11.62 16.97 -46.39
C THR A 341 13.02 17.17 -45.84
N GLN A 342 13.99 17.42 -46.74
CA GLN A 342 15.36 17.74 -46.37
C GLN A 342 15.43 19.09 -45.62
N ASN A 343 16.43 19.23 -44.75
CA ASN A 343 16.69 20.44 -43.95
C ASN A 343 15.60 20.81 -42.94
N VAL A 344 14.77 19.85 -42.52
CA VAL A 344 13.87 20.00 -41.37
C VAL A 344 14.41 19.15 -40.23
N SER A 345 14.44 19.70 -39.02
CA SER A 345 14.89 18.99 -37.83
C SER A 345 13.85 19.03 -36.72
N LEU A 346 13.67 17.90 -36.03
CA LEU A 346 13.00 17.83 -34.74
C LEU A 346 14.03 18.04 -33.65
N ARG A 347 13.80 19.04 -32.80
CA ARG A 347 14.57 19.24 -31.56
C ARG A 347 13.65 19.18 -30.36
N ILE A 348 14.11 18.56 -29.29
CA ILE A 348 13.35 18.47 -28.04
C ILE A 348 14.14 19.21 -26.97
N TYR A 349 13.46 20.12 -26.30
CA TYR A 349 14.02 20.92 -25.22
C TYR A 349 13.30 20.66 -23.92
N SER A 350 14.03 20.70 -22.81
CA SER A 350 13.46 20.68 -21.47
C SER A 350 13.92 21.87 -20.66
N THR A 351 13.04 22.33 -19.78
CA THR A 351 13.36 23.32 -18.75
C THR A 351 13.04 22.67 -17.42
N ILE A 352 14.07 22.42 -16.62
CA ILE A 352 13.95 21.86 -15.26
C ILE A 352 13.94 23.04 -14.30
N ASN A 353 13.11 22.99 -13.26
CA ASN A 353 12.98 24.07 -12.28
C ASN A 353 14.36 24.44 -11.71
N GLY A 354 14.73 25.72 -11.81
CA GLY A 354 16.02 26.26 -11.38
C GLY A 354 17.16 26.11 -12.40
N TYR A 355 16.91 25.54 -13.58
CA TYR A 355 17.89 25.38 -14.65
C TYR A 355 17.43 26.06 -15.95
N ASN A 356 18.40 26.42 -16.78
CA ASN A 356 18.13 26.98 -18.10
C ASN A 356 17.61 25.90 -19.06
N ARG A 357 16.87 26.35 -20.09
CA ARG A 357 16.42 25.52 -21.20
C ARG A 357 17.59 24.74 -21.81
N SER A 358 17.48 23.42 -21.86
CA SER A 358 18.51 22.51 -22.38
C SER A 358 17.96 21.70 -23.57
N MET A 359 18.80 21.43 -24.57
CA MET A 359 18.45 20.54 -25.68
C MET A 359 18.69 19.09 -25.25
N MET A 360 17.67 18.25 -25.35
CA MET A 360 17.75 16.83 -25.00
C MET A 360 17.91 15.92 -26.21
N PHE A 361 17.39 16.34 -27.36
CA PHE A 361 17.42 15.54 -28.59
C PHE A 361 17.43 16.42 -29.83
N GLU A 362 18.12 15.93 -30.86
CA GLU A 362 18.12 16.46 -32.22
C GLU A 362 18.01 15.28 -33.21
N SER A 363 17.11 15.40 -34.18
CA SER A 363 16.94 14.41 -35.24
C SER A 363 18.11 14.42 -36.21
N GLU A 364 18.53 13.25 -36.69
CA GLU A 364 19.57 13.10 -37.69
C GLU A 364 19.22 13.76 -39.05
N ALA A 365 20.23 14.31 -39.73
CA ALA A 365 20.06 14.92 -41.04
C ALA A 365 19.76 13.84 -42.11
N ILE A 366 18.62 13.94 -42.79
CA ILE A 366 18.22 12.93 -43.78
C ILE A 366 19.00 13.10 -45.09
N SER A 367 19.93 12.17 -45.31
CA SER A 367 20.60 11.94 -46.58
C SER A 367 19.81 10.91 -47.42
N LEU A 368 18.74 11.37 -48.10
CA LEU A 368 18.07 10.65 -49.20
C LEU A 368 17.49 9.23 -48.88
N LYS A 369 16.23 9.22 -48.35
CA LYS A 369 15.22 8.11 -48.20
C LYS A 369 15.36 7.15 -46.99
N PRO A 370 14.25 6.54 -46.46
CA PRO A 370 12.85 6.53 -46.93
C PRO A 370 11.85 7.23 -46.00
N HIS A 371 10.65 7.44 -46.54
CA HIS A 371 9.44 8.01 -45.96
C HIS A 371 8.83 7.14 -44.84
N ASN A 372 9.57 6.91 -43.75
CA ASN A 372 9.19 6.03 -42.65
C ASN A 372 9.19 6.76 -41.30
N TRP A 373 8.41 6.24 -40.35
CA TRP A 373 8.44 6.67 -38.95
C TRP A 373 9.68 6.14 -38.25
N ILE A 374 10.29 6.98 -37.42
CA ILE A 374 11.47 6.66 -36.61
C ILE A 374 11.10 6.88 -35.15
N CYS A 375 11.13 5.82 -34.36
CA CYS A 375 10.94 5.89 -32.93
C CYS A 375 12.27 6.05 -32.20
N ARG A 376 12.29 6.91 -31.19
CA ARG A 376 13.44 7.18 -30.34
C ARG A 376 12.99 7.18 -28.88
N GLN A 377 13.94 6.85 -28.01
CA GLN A 377 13.77 6.90 -26.56
C GLN A 377 14.83 7.84 -25.99
N MET A 378 14.45 8.68 -25.04
CA MET A 378 15.39 9.51 -24.30
C MET A 378 15.17 9.36 -22.79
N VAL A 379 16.24 9.53 -22.02
CA VAL A 379 16.16 9.46 -20.57
C VAL A 379 15.64 10.78 -20.00
N LEU A 380 14.58 10.70 -19.19
CA LEU A 380 14.14 11.77 -18.31
C LEU A 380 14.55 11.43 -16.88
N HIS A 381 15.41 12.26 -16.30
CA HIS A 381 15.82 12.10 -14.90
C HIS A 381 14.73 12.55 -13.93
N GLN A 382 14.85 12.11 -12.68
CA GLN A 382 13.97 12.57 -11.60
C GLN A 382 14.08 14.09 -11.39
N GLY A 383 12.96 14.74 -11.10
CA GLY A 383 12.91 16.19 -10.86
C GLY A 383 11.63 16.86 -11.37
N THR A 384 11.51 18.15 -11.07
CA THR A 384 10.38 18.98 -11.50
C THR A 384 10.71 19.68 -12.81
N PHE A 385 9.95 19.37 -13.85
CA PHE A 385 10.08 19.99 -15.16
C PHE A 385 9.06 21.13 -15.28
N ASP A 386 9.52 22.30 -15.68
CA ASP A 386 8.65 23.45 -15.98
C ASP A 386 7.99 23.29 -17.34
N SER A 387 8.73 22.76 -18.32
CA SER A 387 8.19 22.42 -19.63
C SER A 387 9.06 21.45 -20.40
N LEU A 388 8.41 20.66 -21.27
CA LEU A 388 9.02 19.83 -22.30
C LEU A 388 8.48 20.27 -23.66
N GLU A 389 9.36 20.57 -24.61
CA GLU A 389 9.00 21.20 -25.89
C GLU A 389 9.46 20.36 -27.08
N PHE A 390 8.54 20.00 -27.96
CA PHE A 390 8.84 19.40 -29.27
C PHE A 390 8.83 20.50 -30.32
N VAL A 391 10.00 20.76 -30.90
CA VAL A 391 10.23 21.90 -31.78
C VAL A 391 10.58 21.41 -33.18
N ALA A 392 9.73 21.75 -34.14
CA ALA A 392 10.03 21.58 -35.55
C ALA A 392 10.71 22.85 -36.07
N GLU A 393 12.01 22.77 -36.38
CA GLU A 393 12.83 23.88 -36.86
C GLU A 393 13.16 23.74 -38.35
N ASP A 394 13.59 24.85 -38.95
CA ASP A 394 14.07 24.93 -40.33
C ASP A 394 13.04 24.49 -41.39
N ILE A 395 11.75 24.70 -41.13
CA ILE A 395 10.70 24.50 -42.14
C ILE A 395 10.78 25.64 -43.18
N GLN A 396 11.48 25.39 -44.29
CA GLN A 396 11.81 26.43 -45.28
C GLN A 396 10.68 26.75 -46.28
N ASN A 397 9.73 25.83 -46.49
CA ASN A 397 8.68 26.01 -47.48
C ASN A 397 7.31 25.50 -47.00
N GLY A 398 6.24 25.95 -47.67
CA GLY A 398 4.86 25.58 -47.35
C GLY A 398 4.51 24.10 -47.57
N TYR A 399 5.42 23.33 -48.16
CA TYR A 399 5.23 21.93 -48.54
C TYR A 399 6.07 20.98 -47.69
N ALA A 400 6.81 21.48 -46.70
CA ALA A 400 7.59 20.66 -45.79
C ALA A 400 6.70 20.18 -44.63
N TYR A 401 6.77 18.88 -44.36
CA TYR A 401 6.00 18.21 -43.32
C TYR A 401 6.91 17.47 -42.35
N ILE A 402 6.54 17.54 -41.08
CA ILE A 402 7.07 16.70 -40.02
C ILE A 402 5.91 16.13 -39.22
N GLY A 403 5.96 14.84 -38.90
CA GLY A 403 5.00 14.12 -38.08
C GLY A 403 5.60 13.78 -36.72
N LEU A 404 4.74 13.68 -35.70
CA LEU A 404 5.02 13.27 -34.34
C LEU A 404 3.87 12.37 -33.86
N ASP A 405 4.21 11.26 -33.22
CA ASP A 405 3.28 10.26 -32.76
C ASP A 405 3.81 9.54 -31.50
N SER A 406 2.92 8.86 -30.78
CA SER A 406 3.21 7.88 -29.72
C SER A 406 4.12 8.40 -28.61
N ILE A 407 3.75 9.55 -28.01
CA ILE A 407 4.50 10.13 -26.89
C ILE A 407 4.07 9.44 -25.59
N LYS A 408 4.96 8.66 -24.99
CA LYS A 408 4.67 7.94 -23.74
C LYS A 408 5.90 7.80 -22.84
N LEU A 409 5.64 7.52 -21.57
CA LEU A 409 6.65 7.23 -20.57
C LEU A 409 6.77 5.74 -20.32
N VAL A 410 7.99 5.23 -20.38
CA VAL A 410 8.33 3.81 -20.27
C VAL A 410 9.35 3.61 -19.15
N ASP A 411 9.17 2.53 -18.39
CA ASP A 411 10.07 2.17 -17.30
C ASP A 411 11.40 1.61 -17.87
N PRO A 412 12.57 2.12 -17.47
CA PRO A 412 13.85 1.65 -17.99
C PRO A 412 14.24 0.21 -17.58
N GLN A 413 13.62 -0.34 -16.52
CA GLN A 413 13.90 -1.70 -16.03
C GLN A 413 12.94 -2.72 -16.65
N THR A 414 11.64 -2.42 -16.66
CA THR A 414 10.62 -3.37 -17.13
C THR A 414 10.23 -3.16 -18.60
N TYR A 415 10.59 -2.02 -19.20
CA TYR A 415 10.16 -1.59 -20.54
C TYR A 415 8.63 -1.53 -20.71
N SER A 416 7.89 -1.42 -19.60
CA SER A 416 6.44 -1.27 -19.59
C SER A 416 6.02 0.20 -19.50
N ASP A 417 4.80 0.52 -19.92
CA ASP A 417 4.23 1.86 -19.78
C ASP A 417 4.09 2.24 -18.30
N MET A 418 4.64 3.40 -17.91
CA MET A 418 4.65 3.86 -16.52
C MET A 418 3.31 4.42 -16.03
N CYS A 419 2.35 4.63 -16.94
CA CYS A 419 1.08 5.29 -16.68
C CYS A 419 -0.15 4.42 -16.94
N GLU A 420 0.03 3.21 -17.49
CA GLU A 420 -1.08 2.31 -17.84
C GLU A 420 -2.00 2.00 -16.64
N GLU A 421 -1.43 1.75 -15.46
CA GLU A 421 -2.21 1.47 -14.25
C GLU A 421 -2.89 2.72 -13.66
N GLN A 422 -2.22 3.87 -13.74
CA GLN A 422 -2.70 5.14 -13.20
C GLN A 422 -3.87 5.72 -14.00
N LEU A 423 -3.89 5.47 -15.31
CA LEU A 423 -4.98 5.91 -16.18
C LEU A 423 -6.20 4.98 -16.09
N ARG A 424 -5.99 3.68 -15.82
CA ARG A 424 -7.09 2.72 -15.58
C ARG A 424 -7.87 3.02 -14.29
N SER A 425 -7.21 3.44 -13.21
CA SER A 425 -7.84 3.71 -11.91
C SER A 425 -8.71 4.98 -11.89
N THR A 426 -8.43 5.95 -12.77
CA THR A 426 -9.28 7.15 -12.93
C THR A 426 -10.62 6.86 -13.61
N ASN A 427 -10.71 5.83 -14.45
CA ASN A 427 -11.96 5.48 -15.13
C ASN A 427 -12.98 4.80 -14.20
N THR A 428 -12.53 4.28 -13.05
CA THR A 428 -13.38 3.67 -12.02
C THR A 428 -13.80 4.65 -10.93
N SER A 429 -13.15 5.81 -10.80
CA SER A 429 -13.44 6.80 -9.75
C SER A 429 -14.39 7.93 -10.18
N THR A 430 -14.74 8.02 -11.47
CA THR A 430 -15.72 9.00 -12.00
C THR A 430 -17.15 8.47 -12.17
N SER A 431 -17.50 7.29 -11.65
CA SER A 431 -18.90 6.80 -11.64
C SER A 431 -19.59 6.85 -10.28
N LEU A 432 -18.96 7.41 -9.24
CA LEU A 432 -19.56 7.60 -7.91
C LEU A 432 -19.39 9.03 -7.44
N GLY A 433 -20.26 9.92 -7.91
CA GLY A 433 -20.31 11.30 -7.46
C GLY A 433 -21.55 12.04 -7.95
N VAL A 434 -22.52 12.17 -7.05
CA VAL A 434 -23.69 13.07 -7.08
C VAL A 434 -24.92 12.59 -7.86
N GLU A 435 -25.81 11.86 -7.18
CA GLU A 435 -27.19 12.30 -7.03
C GLU A 435 -27.63 12.12 -5.57
N GLY A 436 -27.93 13.24 -4.91
CA GLY A 436 -28.58 13.27 -3.61
C GLY A 436 -30.09 13.37 -3.76
N PHE A 437 -30.78 12.72 -2.81
CA PHE A 437 -32.21 12.79 -2.48
C PHE A 437 -33.22 12.14 -3.45
N SER A 438 -33.60 10.90 -3.14
CA SER A 438 -35.01 10.64 -2.81
C SER A 438 -35.14 9.52 -1.78
N SER A 439 -35.90 9.84 -0.74
CA SER A 439 -36.44 9.03 0.34
C SER A 439 -37.04 7.66 -0.04
N PHE A 440 -37.18 6.83 1.01
CA PHE A 440 -38.22 5.83 1.29
C PHE A 440 -37.97 4.33 0.99
N ILE A 441 -38.07 3.58 2.11
CA ILE A 441 -38.58 2.21 2.32
C ILE A 441 -37.53 1.09 2.45
N ASP A 442 -37.38 0.62 3.70
CA ASP A 442 -36.82 -0.68 4.07
C ASP A 442 -37.54 -1.84 3.34
N PRO A 443 -36.83 -2.88 2.85
CA PRO A 443 -37.49 -4.07 2.33
C PRO A 443 -37.95 -4.98 3.47
N ASP A 444 -39.25 -5.25 3.46
CA ASP A 444 -39.98 -6.24 4.25
C ASP A 444 -39.38 -7.66 4.08
N PRO A 445 -39.10 -8.42 5.17
CA PRO A 445 -38.43 -9.72 5.12
C PRO A 445 -39.21 -10.88 4.47
N ASP A 446 -40.41 -10.65 3.92
CA ASP A 446 -41.32 -11.73 3.47
C ASP A 446 -41.55 -11.82 1.95
N SER A 447 -40.66 -11.26 1.11
CA SER A 447 -40.78 -11.38 -0.36
C SER A 447 -39.83 -12.43 -0.96
N THR A 448 -40.40 -13.46 -1.60
CA THR A 448 -39.64 -14.46 -2.37
C THR A 448 -39.79 -14.25 -3.88
N VAL A 449 -38.65 -14.13 -4.60
CA VAL A 449 -38.58 -14.01 -6.06
C VAL A 449 -38.84 -15.37 -6.72
N SER A 450 -39.86 -15.47 -7.58
CA SER A 450 -40.32 -16.77 -8.12
C SER A 450 -39.76 -17.16 -9.50
N SER A 451 -39.16 -16.25 -10.28
CA SER A 451 -38.35 -16.62 -11.47
C SER A 451 -37.57 -15.43 -12.06
N ILE A 452 -36.40 -15.73 -12.65
CA ILE A 452 -35.58 -14.80 -13.45
C ILE A 452 -35.38 -15.44 -14.83
N ASP A 453 -35.82 -14.78 -15.89
CA ASP A 453 -35.63 -15.25 -17.27
C ASP A 453 -34.39 -14.58 -17.90
N ILE A 454 -33.36 -15.37 -18.21
CA ILE A 454 -32.08 -14.92 -18.75
C ILE A 454 -31.91 -15.52 -20.15
N ARG A 455 -32.00 -14.68 -21.19
CA ARG A 455 -31.61 -15.08 -22.55
C ARG A 455 -30.25 -14.49 -22.93
N ARG A 456 -29.31 -15.38 -23.28
CA ARG A 456 -28.03 -15.01 -23.90
C ARG A 456 -28.23 -14.77 -25.40
N GLN A 457 -27.95 -13.56 -25.87
CA GLN A 457 -27.72 -13.31 -27.29
C GLN A 457 -26.22 -13.14 -27.55
N LYS A 458 -25.75 -13.80 -28.60
CA LYS A 458 -24.35 -13.77 -29.04
C LYS A 458 -24.26 -12.77 -30.19
N LEU A 459 -23.78 -11.56 -29.91
CA LEU A 459 -23.27 -10.63 -30.92
C LEU A 459 -21.75 -10.64 -30.81
N ALA A 460 -21.09 -10.61 -31.96
CA ALA A 460 -19.65 -10.76 -32.08
C ALA A 460 -18.91 -9.74 -31.19
N GLY A 461 -18.06 -10.23 -30.29
CA GLY A 461 -16.99 -9.44 -29.68
C GLY A 461 -17.15 -9.03 -28.21
N SER A 462 -18.30 -9.11 -27.55
CA SER A 462 -18.38 -8.82 -26.11
C SER A 462 -19.58 -9.46 -25.40
N ARG A 463 -19.37 -9.96 -24.16
CA ARG A 463 -20.42 -10.61 -23.34
C ARG A 463 -21.09 -9.56 -22.45
N VAL A 464 -22.32 -9.17 -22.80
CA VAL A 464 -23.18 -8.35 -21.92
C VAL A 464 -24.43 -9.16 -21.56
N ILE A 465 -24.75 -9.26 -20.27
CA ILE A 465 -25.99 -9.88 -19.77
C ILE A 465 -26.99 -8.75 -19.51
N LYS A 466 -28.13 -8.76 -20.21
CA LYS A 466 -29.21 -7.79 -20.02
C LYS A 466 -30.41 -8.49 -19.38
N ILE A 467 -30.84 -8.05 -18.20
CA ILE A 467 -32.02 -8.56 -17.48
C ILE A 467 -33.20 -7.67 -17.87
N ASN A 468 -34.21 -8.21 -18.55
CA ASN A 468 -35.29 -7.40 -19.13
C ASN A 468 -36.59 -7.38 -18.31
N LYS A 469 -36.78 -8.27 -17.31
CA LYS A 469 -38.00 -8.27 -16.49
C LYS A 469 -37.84 -9.07 -15.20
N ILE A 470 -38.30 -8.50 -14.08
CA ILE A 470 -38.49 -9.20 -12.81
C ILE A 470 -39.99 -9.14 -12.51
N LYS A 471 -40.61 -10.30 -12.27
CA LYS A 471 -42.03 -10.39 -11.89
C LYS A 471 -42.10 -10.75 -10.41
N ILE A 472 -42.77 -9.91 -9.62
CA ILE A 472 -42.99 -10.11 -8.18
C ILE A 472 -44.49 -10.36 -8.00
N ASP A 473 -44.88 -11.58 -7.66
CA ASP A 473 -46.28 -11.92 -7.39
C ASP A 473 -46.55 -11.78 -5.89
N ARG A 474 -47.46 -10.87 -5.51
CA ARG A 474 -47.93 -10.74 -4.12
C ARG A 474 -49.02 -11.77 -3.83
N ARG A 475 -48.93 -12.49 -2.71
CA ARG A 475 -50.03 -13.35 -2.23
C ARG A 475 -51.26 -12.48 -1.87
N PRO A 476 -52.48 -12.90 -2.21
CA PRO A 476 -53.68 -12.24 -1.70
C PRO A 476 -53.81 -12.48 -0.20
N SER A 477 -54.02 -11.40 0.56
CA SER A 477 -54.28 -11.43 1.99
C SER A 477 -55.63 -12.07 2.30
N ALA A 478 -55.67 -12.95 3.31
CA ALA A 478 -56.90 -13.52 3.86
C ALA A 478 -57.84 -12.43 4.41
N PRO A 479 -59.18 -12.65 4.42
CA PRO A 479 -60.14 -11.69 4.98
C PRO A 479 -59.97 -11.61 6.50
N LYS A 480 -59.97 -10.39 7.04
CA LYS A 480 -59.99 -10.14 8.49
C LYS A 480 -61.39 -10.39 9.05
N ASP A 481 -61.46 -11.14 10.14
CA ASP A 481 -62.65 -11.24 10.99
C ASP A 481 -62.99 -9.89 11.62
N PRO A 482 -64.27 -9.59 11.85
CA PRO A 482 -64.68 -8.32 12.42
C PRO A 482 -64.86 -8.47 13.93
N PHE A 483 -63.79 -8.47 14.72
CA PHE A 483 -63.79 -8.06 16.14
C PHE A 483 -62.35 -8.11 16.65
N ASP A 484 -61.71 -6.93 16.64
CA ASP A 484 -60.66 -6.40 17.54
C ASP A 484 -59.74 -5.40 16.81
#